data_AF-A0A650F2A9-F1
#
_entry.id   AF-A0A650F2A9-F1
#
_cell.length_a   1.000
_cell.length_b   1.000
_cell.length_c   1.000
_cell.angle_alpha   90.00
_cell.angle_beta   90.00
_cell.angle_gamma   90.00
#
_symmetry.space_group_name_H-M   'P 1'
#
loop_
_entity.id
_entity.type
_entity.pdbx_description
1 polymer ?
#
loop_
_entity_poly.entity_id
_entity_poly.type
_entity_poly.pdbx_seq_one_letter_code
_entity_poly.pdbx_strand_id
1 'polypeptide(L)' 'MILKNKRTHETLEITYLDFRKRFVKEIQDAFESYRKTQLNKYSYNFRDDNSMEFNFYFELHWNFNHFGVSNWYIERM' A
#
# COMPACT_ATOMS: atom_id res chain seq x y z
N MET A 1 -11.58 1.80 8.12
CA MET A 1 -10.75 0.73 7.53
C MET A 1 -10.57 -0.39 8.53
N ILE A 2 -10.66 -1.64 8.08
CA ILE A 2 -10.43 -2.85 8.85
C ILE A 2 -9.17 -3.51 8.30
N LEU A 3 -8.18 -3.72 9.17
CA LEU A 3 -6.99 -4.49 8.86
C LEU A 3 -7.02 -5.81 9.61
N LYS A 4 -6.40 -6.82 9.00
CA LYS A 4 -6.26 -8.14 9.60
C LYS A 4 -4.83 -8.60 9.59
N ASN A 5 -4.40 -9.20 10.69
CA ASN A 5 -3.07 -9.77 10.79
C ASN A 5 -3.03 -11.14 10.10
N LYS A 6 -2.05 -11.35 9.22
CA LYS A 6 -1.85 -12.58 8.45
C LYS A 6 -1.53 -13.78 9.33
N ARG A 7 -0.90 -13.58 10.49
CA ARG A 7 -0.43 -14.64 11.40
C ARG A 7 -1.36 -14.85 12.58
N THR A 8 -1.76 -13.77 13.25
CA THR A 8 -2.57 -13.86 14.48
C THR A 8 -4.06 -13.82 14.21
N HIS A 9 -4.48 -13.49 12.98
CA HIS A 9 -5.88 -13.22 12.61
C HIS A 9 -6.55 -12.11 13.42
N GLU A 10 -5.78 -11.34 14.19
CA GLU A 10 -6.27 -10.16 14.90
C GLU A 10 -6.84 -9.15 13.91
N THR A 11 -7.92 -8.50 14.32
CA THR A 11 -8.59 -7.48 13.54
C THR A 11 -8.36 -6.13 14.19
N LEU A 12 -8.04 -5.14 13.37
CA LEU A 12 -7.77 -3.76 13.79
C LEU A 12 -8.65 -2.82 12.98
N GLU A 13 -9.62 -2.21 13.63
CA GLU A 13 -10.45 -1.16 13.05
C GLU A 13 -9.83 0.21 13.34
N ILE A 14 -9.47 0.95 12.29
CA ILE A 14 -8.82 2.26 12.40
C ILE A 14 -9.32 3.24 11.34
N THR A 15 -9.13 4.52 11.63
CA THR A 15 -9.32 5.59 10.65
C THR A 15 -8.21 5.58 9.61
N TYR A 16 -8.47 6.17 8.44
CA TYR A 16 -7.44 6.33 7.41
C TYR A 16 -6.26 7.18 7.89
N LEU A 17 -6.53 8.21 8.72
CA LEU A 17 -5.49 9.06 9.27
C LEU A 17 -4.56 8.28 10.22
N ASP A 18 -5.14 7.44 11.09
CA ASP A 18 -4.36 6.61 12.01
C ASP A 18 -3.61 5.50 11.26
N PHE A 19 -4.20 4.95 10.21
CA PHE A 19 -3.52 4.03 9.31
C PHE A 19 -2.24 4.67 8.74
N ARG A 20 -2.35 5.88 8.16
CA ARG A 20 -1.19 6.58 7.59
C ARG A 20 -0.11 6.87 8.63
N LYS A 21 -0.46 7.11 9.89
CA LYS A 21 0.50 7.37 10.97
C LYS A 21 1.13 6.10 11.54
N ARG A 22 0.34 5.03 11.68
CA ARG A 22 0.78 3.78 12.32
C ARG A 22 1.58 2.89 11.36
N PHE A 23 1.25 2.92 10.07
CA PHE A 23 1.86 2.09 9.03
C PHE A 23 2.79 2.88 8.10
N VAL A 24 3.39 3.99 8.56
CA VAL A 24 4.26 4.86 7.73
C VAL A 24 5.32 4.05 7.00
N LYS A 25 6.00 3.16 7.73
CA LYS A 25 7.08 2.34 7.19
C LYS A 25 6.57 1.35 6.15
N GLU A 26 5.49 0.63 6.47
CA GLU A 26 4.92 -0.36 5.57
C GLU A 26 4.32 0.27 4.30
N ILE A 27 3.74 1.46 4.42
CA ILE A 27 3.25 2.25 3.28
C ILE A 27 4.42 2.67 2.40
N GLN A 28 5.52 3.14 2.99
CA GLN A 28 6.72 3.51 2.25
C GLN A 28 7.32 2.31 1.50
N ASP A 29 7.51 1.18 2.19
CA ASP A 29 8.05 -0.05 1.61
C ASP A 29 7.14 -0.57 0.46
N ALA A 30 5.83 -0.51 0.65
CA ALA A 30 4.85 -0.87 -0.38
C ALA A 30 4.92 0.07 -1.59
N PHE A 31 5.03 1.38 -1.35
CA PHE A 31 5.10 2.38 -2.41
C PHE A 31 6.39 2.25 -3.23
N GLU A 32 7.54 2.04 -2.57
CA GLU A 32 8.81 1.82 -3.27
C GLU A 32 8.78 0.56 -4.14
N SER A 33 8.15 -0.51 -3.64
CA SER A 33 7.98 -1.76 -4.38
C SER A 33 7.05 -1.57 -5.58
N TYR A 34 5.90 -0.90 -5.37
CA TYR A 34 4.99 -0.49 -6.45
C TYR A 34 5.73 0.32 -7.53
N ARG A 35 6.47 1.36 -7.13
CA ARG A 35 7.22 2.25 -8.02
C ARG A 35 8.24 1.48 -8.86
N LYS A 36 9.04 0.60 -8.24
CA LYS A 36 9.98 -0.27 -8.96
C LYS A 36 9.27 -1.17 -9.98
N THR A 37 8.14 -1.75 -9.60
CA THR A 37 7.35 -2.60 -10.51
C THR A 37 6.76 -1.81 -11.67
N GLN A 38 6.22 -0.61 -11.45
CA GLN A 38 5.68 0.20 -12.54
C GLN A 38 6.77 0.68 -13.50
N LEU A 39 7.93 1.11 -12.99
CA LEU A 39 9.06 1.56 -13.81
C LEU A 39 9.69 0.45 -14.65
N ASN A 40 9.56 -0.82 -14.23
CA ASN A 40 10.05 -1.97 -15.00
C ASN A 40 9.12 -2.38 -16.15
N LYS A 41 7.93 -1.78 -16.29
CA LYS A 41 7.01 -2.08 -17.38
C LYS A 41 7.48 -1.39 -18.66
N TYR A 42 8.10 -2.16 -19.56
CA TYR A 42 8.62 -1.71 -20.86
C TYR A 42 7.60 -1.00 -21.78
N SER A 43 6.29 -1.14 -21.53
CA SER A 43 5.23 -0.70 -22.45
C SER A 43 4.55 0.62 -22.08
N TYR A 44 4.80 1.16 -20.89
CA TYR A 44 4.14 2.37 -20.43
C TYR A 44 5.22 3.38 -20.07
N ASN A 45 5.17 4.57 -20.65
CA ASN A 45 6.02 5.70 -20.28
C ASN A 45 5.61 6.21 -18.88
N PHE A 46 5.62 5.35 -17.85
CA PHE A 46 5.41 5.75 -16.47
C PHE A 46 6.54 6.70 -16.11
N ARG A 47 6.19 7.98 -16.07
CA ARG A 47 7.09 9.02 -15.58
C ARG A 47 7.12 8.93 -14.07
N ASP A 48 8.32 8.98 -13.53
CA ASP A 48 8.56 9.11 -12.10
C ASP A 48 8.18 10.51 -11.62
N ASP A 49 6.87 10.75 -11.54
CA ASP A 49 6.27 12.01 -11.13
C ASP A 49 5.17 11.76 -10.08
N ASN A 50 4.55 12.85 -9.61
CA ASN A 50 3.52 12.81 -8.57
C ASN A 50 2.30 11.94 -8.91
N SER A 51 2.11 11.56 -10.19
CA SER A 51 1.02 10.64 -10.57
C SER A 51 1.23 9.24 -10.00
N MET A 52 2.47 8.79 -9.75
CA MET A 52 2.73 7.48 -9.17
C MET A 52 2.23 7.36 -7.74
N GLU A 53 2.49 8.36 -6.91
CA GLU A 53 2.01 8.38 -5.53
C GLU A 53 0.48 8.46 -5.50
N PHE A 54 -0.11 9.29 -6.35
CA PHE A 54 -1.56 9.36 -6.52
C PHE A 54 -2.16 8.00 -6.91
N ASN A 55 -1.61 7.33 -7.93
CA ASN A 55 -2.09 6.02 -8.40
C ASN A 55 -1.93 4.93 -7.32
N PHE A 56 -0.83 4.99 -6.55
CA PHE A 56 -0.64 4.09 -5.42
C PHE A 56 -1.77 4.22 -4.40
N TYR A 57 -2.09 5.45 -3.98
CA TYR A 57 -3.15 5.70 -2.99
C TYR A 57 -4.56 5.53 -3.55
N PHE A 58 -4.78 5.74 -4.85
CA PHE A 58 -6.07 5.53 -5.50
C PHE A 58 -6.53 4.07 -5.37
N GLU A 59 -5.63 3.11 -5.60
CA GLU A 59 -5.90 1.68 -5.39
C GLU A 59 -5.23 1.14 -4.12
N LEU A 60 -5.21 1.94 -3.05
CA LEU A 60 -4.45 1.64 -1.82
C LEU A 60 -4.73 0.23 -1.26
N HIS A 61 -5.98 -0.24 -1.28
CA HIS A 61 -6.35 -1.57 -0.77
C HIS A 61 -5.55 -2.66 -1.48
N TRP A 62 -5.56 -2.64 -2.81
CA TRP A 62 -4.83 -3.62 -3.61
C TRP A 62 -3.32 -3.39 -3.54
N ASN A 63 -2.88 -2.14 -3.74
CA ASN A 63 -1.45 -1.81 -3.79
C ASN A 63 -0.73 -2.09 -2.47
N PHE A 64 -1.29 -1.70 -1.33
CA PHE A 64 -0.69 -1.98 -0.03
C PHE A 64 -0.61 -3.48 0.24
N ASN A 65 -1.68 -4.22 -0.07
CA ASN A 65 -1.73 -5.66 0.17
C ASN A 65 -0.79 -6.45 -0.75
N HIS A 66 -0.61 -5.99 -1.99
CA HIS A 66 0.18 -6.68 -3.01
C HIS A 66 1.68 -6.34 -2.92
N PHE A 67 2.02 -5.06 -2.71
CA PHE A 67 3.40 -4.59 -2.69
C PHE A 67 3.99 -4.44 -1.28
N GLY A 68 3.15 -4.39 -0.24
CA GLY A 68 3.58 -4.21 1.13
C GLY A 68 4.06 -5.51 1.79
N VAL A 69 5.23 -5.45 2.41
CA VAL A 69 5.74 -6.49 3.31
C VAL A 69 5.26 -6.21 4.73
N SER A 70 3.93 -6.26 4.93
CA SER A 70 3.31 -6.11 6.25
C SER A 70 2.68 -7.42 6.73
N ASN A 71 2.73 -7.64 8.04
CA ASN A 71 1.92 -8.67 8.71
C ASN A 71 0.44 -8.29 8.72
N TRP A 72 0.10 -7.02 8.49
CA TRP A 72 -1.28 -6.55 8.37
C TRP A 72 -1.64 -6.37 6.91
N TYR A 73 -2.87 -6.71 6.54
CA TYR A 73 -3.44 -6.40 5.24
C TYR A 73 -4.76 -5.68 5.43
N ILE A 74 -5.11 -4.81 4.50
CA ILE A 74 -6.39 -4.12 4.49
C ILE A 74 -7.43 -5.13 4.04
N GLU A 75 -8.34 -5.51 4.94
CA GLU A 75 -9.47 -6.38 4.61
C GLU A 75 -10.58 -5.54 3.95
N ARG A 76 -10.88 -4.36 4.53
CA ARG A 76 -11.90 -3.43 4.04
C ARG A 76 -11.47 -1.98 4.26
N MET A 77 -11.66 -1.10 3.29
CA MET A 77 -11.42 0.34 3.46
C MET A 77 -12.65 1.05 4.01
#